data_AF-A0A968CL15-F1
#
_entry.id   AF-A0A968CL15-F1
#
_cell.length_a   1.000
_cell.length_b   1.000
_cell.length_c   1.000
_cell.angle_alpha   90.00
_cell.angle_beta   90.00
_cell.angle_gamma   90.00
#
_symmetry.space_group_name_H-M   'P 1'
#
loop_
_entity.id
_entity.type
_entity.pdbx_description
1 polymer ?
#
loop_
_entity_poly.entity_id
_entity_poly.type
_entity_poly.pdbx_seq_one_letter_code
_entity_poly.pdbx_strand_id
1 'polypeptide(L)'
;PDAPSDVEALATHPAVRAAIREGVERHNREHPGSSERIRRVLLLTTPASIDSGEITDKGYVNQRGVLERRAALVDRLYGRPPPDDVIVIDAEH
;
A
#
# COMPACT_ATOMS: atom_id res chain seq x y z
N PRO A 1 -8.41 -22.82 -11.62
CA PRO A 1 -8.90 -21.45 -11.82
C PRO A 1 -9.11 -20.86 -10.44
N ASP A 2 -8.02 -20.35 -9.89
CA ASP A 2 -7.88 -20.03 -8.47
C ASP A 2 -7.06 -18.74 -8.42
N ALA A 3 -7.44 -17.79 -7.54
CA ALA A 3 -6.69 -16.59 -7.12
C ALA A 3 -7.38 -15.19 -7.15
N PRO A 4 -8.72 -15.03 -7.25
CA PRO A 4 -9.36 -13.78 -6.80
C PRO A 4 -9.74 -13.83 -5.30
N SER A 5 -10.27 -14.96 -4.83
CA SER A 5 -10.76 -15.13 -3.45
C SER A 5 -9.66 -15.09 -2.38
N ASP A 6 -8.47 -15.59 -2.73
CA ASP A 6 -7.39 -15.73 -1.76
C ASP A 6 -6.68 -14.41 -1.50
N VAL A 7 -6.48 -13.59 -2.54
CA VAL A 7 -5.80 -12.30 -2.43
C VAL A 7 -6.64 -11.30 -1.63
N GLU A 8 -7.95 -11.26 -1.87
CA GLU A 8 -8.87 -10.41 -1.09
C GLU A 8 -8.94 -10.83 0.38
N ALA A 9 -9.02 -12.14 0.65
CA ALA A 9 -8.96 -12.66 2.01
C ALA A 9 -7.64 -12.30 2.69
N LEU A 10 -6.50 -12.47 2.00
CA LEU A 10 -5.18 -12.13 2.53
C LEU A 10 -5.01 -10.64 2.81
N ALA A 11 -5.51 -9.75 1.96
CA ALA A 11 -5.41 -8.30 2.15
C ALA A 11 -6.13 -7.80 3.42
N THR A 12 -7.16 -8.53 3.85
CA THR A 12 -7.90 -8.23 5.09
C THR A 12 -7.43 -9.08 6.29
N HIS A 13 -6.66 -10.14 6.04
CA HIS A 13 -6.27 -11.09 7.08
C HIS A 13 -5.41 -10.44 8.17
N PRO A 14 -5.77 -10.56 9.47
CA PRO A 14 -5.08 -9.87 10.56
C PRO A 14 -3.58 -10.16 10.60
N ALA A 15 -3.16 -11.41 10.41
CA ALA A 15 -1.74 -11.77 10.44
C ALA A 15 -0.94 -11.15 9.28
N VAL A 16 -1.55 -10.98 8.10
CA VAL A 16 -0.89 -10.35 6.95
C VAL A 16 -0.73 -8.86 7.20
N ARG A 17 -1.80 -8.20 7.68
CA ARG A 17 -1.77 -6.77 8.02
C ARG A 17 -0.76 -6.49 9.14
N ALA A 18 -0.66 -7.37 10.15
CA ALA A 18 0.33 -7.28 11.21
C ALA A 18 1.77 -7.43 10.68
N ALA A 19 2.04 -8.44 9.86
CA ALA A 19 3.37 -8.63 9.27
C ALA A 19 3.82 -7.44 8.40
N ILE A 20 2.88 -6.85 7.64
CA ILE A 20 3.16 -5.64 6.84
C ILE A 20 3.45 -4.44 7.74
N ARG A 21 2.66 -4.24 8.79
CA ARG A 21 2.91 -3.21 9.80
C ARG A 21 4.31 -3.35 10.39
N GLU A 22 4.66 -4.52 10.91
CA GLU A 22 5.97 -4.78 11.52
C GLU A 22 7.13 -4.55 10.55
N GLY A 23 6.98 -4.97 9.30
CA GLY A 23 7.96 -4.75 8.24
C GLY A 23 8.18 -3.26 7.96
N VAL A 24 7.10 -2.49 7.88
CA VAL A 24 7.16 -1.03 7.66
C VAL A 24 7.72 -0.29 8.88
N GLU A 25 7.36 -0.71 10.10
CA GLU A 25 7.93 -0.17 11.32
C GLU A 25 9.45 -0.42 11.41
N ARG A 26 9.91 -1.62 11.02
CA ARG A 26 11.34 -1.92 10.91
C ARG A 26 12.03 -1.02 9.89
N HIS A 27 11.46 -0.87 8.69
CA HIS A 27 11.98 0.04 7.67
C HIS A 27 12.07 1.47 8.20
N ASN A 28 11.03 1.99 8.84
CA ASN A 28 11.02 3.33 9.41
C ASN A 28 12.08 3.53 10.52
N ARG A 29 12.44 2.48 11.29
CA ARG A 29 13.54 2.54 12.26
C ARG A 29 14.91 2.63 11.60
N GLU A 30 15.10 1.92 10.48
CA GLU A 30 16.34 1.94 9.70
C GLU A 30 16.47 3.23 8.87
N HIS A 31 15.35 3.87 8.53
CA HIS A 31 15.26 5.09 7.72
C HIS A 31 14.54 6.22 8.49
N PRO A 32 15.20 6.85 9.49
CA PRO A 32 14.55 7.77 10.41
C PRO A 32 14.15 9.12 9.78
N GLY A 33 14.65 9.43 8.58
CA GLY A 33 14.36 10.66 7.85
C GLY A 33 12.86 10.87 7.62
N SER A 34 12.37 12.08 7.86
CA SER A 34 10.94 12.38 7.75
C SER A 34 10.37 12.20 6.34
N SER A 35 11.21 12.33 5.31
CA SER A 35 10.87 12.11 3.90
C SER A 35 10.84 10.63 3.51
N GLU A 36 11.52 9.75 4.26
CA GLU A 36 11.57 8.31 4.00
C GLU A 36 10.55 7.53 4.84
N ARG A 37 9.99 8.17 5.87
CA ARG A 37 9.06 7.53 6.80
C ARG A 37 7.70 7.25 6.17
N ILE A 38 7.31 5.97 6.12
CA ILE A 38 5.99 5.51 5.66
C ILE A 38 5.00 5.57 6.83
N ARG A 39 3.94 6.37 6.71
CA ARG A 39 2.92 6.53 7.78
C ARG A 39 1.63 5.75 7.58
N ARG A 40 1.30 5.40 6.34
CA ARG A 40 0.03 4.73 6.01
C ARG A 40 0.25 3.77 4.86
N VAL A 41 -0.44 2.63 4.90
CA VAL A 41 -0.42 1.61 3.85
C VAL A 41 -1.85 1.21 3.52
N LEU A 42 -2.16 1.17 2.22
CA LEU A 42 -3.39 0.60 1.69
C LEU A 42 -3.03 -0.59 0.80
N LEU A 43 -3.60 -1.76 1.09
CA LEU A 43 -3.35 -2.98 0.30
C LEU A 43 -4.33 -3.07 -0.85
N LEU A 44 -3.79 -3.29 -2.05
CA LEU A 44 -4.57 -3.35 -3.28
C LEU A 44 -4.60 -4.80 -3.77
N THR A 45 -5.80 -5.32 -3.99
CA THR A 45 -6.01 -6.70 -4.46
C THR A 45 -5.90 -6.83 -5.98
N THR A 46 -5.99 -5.70 -6.68
CA THR A 46 -5.70 -5.62 -8.11
C THR A 46 -4.23 -5.23 -8.34
N PRO A 47 -3.44 -6.06 -9.05
CA PRO A 47 -2.04 -5.76 -9.35
C PRO A 47 -1.90 -4.50 -10.23
N ALA A 48 -0.68 -3.95 -10.29
CA ALA A 48 -0.36 -2.89 -11.24
C ALA A 48 -0.42 -3.45 -12.67
N SER A 49 -1.00 -2.70 -13.62
CA SER A 49 -1.19 -3.17 -15.00
C SER A 49 -0.20 -2.51 -15.97
N ILE A 50 0.39 -3.34 -16.84
CA ILE A 50 1.22 -2.89 -17.97
C ILE A 50 0.33 -2.19 -19.00
N ASP A 51 -0.81 -2.79 -19.33
CA ASP A 51 -1.75 -2.28 -20.35
C ASP A 51 -2.27 -0.88 -19.99
N SER A 52 -2.49 -0.62 -18.69
CA SER A 52 -2.89 0.71 -18.21
C SER A 52 -1.73 1.64 -17.89
N GLY A 53 -0.49 1.22 -18.16
CA GLY A 53 0.71 2.04 -17.99
C GLY A 53 1.09 2.33 -16.54
N GLU A 54 0.69 1.50 -15.57
CA GLU A 54 1.07 1.64 -14.15
C GLU A 54 2.45 1.05 -13.85
N ILE A 55 2.85 0.04 -14.63
CA ILE A 55 4.14 -0.65 -14.50
C ILE A 55 4.71 -0.94 -15.89
N THR A 56 6.03 -0.94 -16.02
CA THR A 56 6.70 -1.32 -17.28
C THR A 56 6.90 -2.84 -17.37
N ASP A 57 7.22 -3.32 -18.58
CA ASP A 57 7.66 -4.69 -18.84
C ASP A 57 8.91 -5.11 -18.02
N LYS A 58 9.71 -4.13 -17.60
CA LYS A 58 10.89 -4.28 -16.73
C LYS A 58 10.57 -4.16 -15.23
N GLY A 59 9.30 -4.00 -14.85
CA GLY A 59 8.87 -3.95 -13.45
C GLY A 59 9.01 -2.57 -12.77
N TYR A 60 9.27 -1.49 -13.52
CA TYR A 60 9.32 -0.15 -12.94
C TYR A 60 7.92 0.44 -12.78
N VAL A 61 7.61 0.97 -11.60
CA VAL A 61 6.34 1.67 -11.35
C VAL A 61 6.35 3.04 -12.03
N ASN A 62 5.34 3.27 -12.87
CA ASN A 62 5.05 4.60 -13.40
C ASN A 62 4.21 5.37 -12.37
N GLN A 63 4.88 6.13 -11.51
CA GLN A 63 4.23 6.88 -10.45
C GLN A 63 3.12 7.81 -10.95
N ARG A 64 3.35 8.52 -12.06
CA ARG A 64 2.32 9.41 -12.65
C ARG A 64 1.10 8.60 -13.10
N GLY A 65 1.31 7.50 -13.80
CA GLY A 65 0.23 6.60 -14.24
C GLY A 65 -0.56 6.03 -13.07
N VAL A 66 0.12 5.60 -12.00
CA VAL A 66 -0.53 5.11 -10.77
C VAL A 66 -1.32 6.22 -10.09
N LEU A 67 -0.75 7.41 -9.90
CA LEU A 67 -1.43 8.53 -9.25
C LEU A 67 -2.68 8.96 -10.02
N GLU A 68 -2.61 9.04 -11.35
CA GLU A 68 -3.76 9.38 -12.21
C GLU A 68 -4.85 8.30 -12.15
N ARG A 69 -4.47 7.02 -12.27
CA ARG A 69 -5.43 5.91 -12.35
C ARG A 69 -6.03 5.53 -11.00
N ARG A 70 -5.25 5.66 -9.91
CA ARG A 70 -5.64 5.28 -8.54
C ARG A 70 -5.93 6.49 -7.67
N ALA A 71 -6.24 7.65 -8.25
CA ALA A 71 -6.51 8.90 -7.53
C ALA A 71 -7.49 8.71 -6.35
N ALA A 72 -8.60 8.01 -6.58
CA ALA A 72 -9.58 7.74 -5.51
C ALA A 72 -9.01 6.89 -4.34
N LEU A 73 -8.10 5.96 -4.63
CA LEU A 73 -7.42 5.17 -3.60
C LEU A 73 -6.37 5.98 -2.86
N VAL A 74 -5.72 6.92 -3.56
CA VAL A 74 -4.80 7.90 -2.94
C VAL A 74 -5.58 8.82 -2.00
N ASP A 75 -6.70 9.37 -2.44
CA ASP A 75 -7.58 10.18 -1.60
C ASP A 75 -8.04 9.39 -0.36
N ARG A 76 -8.40 8.11 -0.55
CA ARG A 76 -8.76 7.21 0.54
C ARG A 76 -7.60 6.97 1.52
N LEU A 77 -6.39 6.75 1.02
CA LEU A 77 -5.17 6.59 1.83
C LEU A 77 -4.88 7.83 2.69
N TYR A 78 -5.21 9.02 2.19
CA TYR A 78 -5.02 10.30 2.89
C TYR A 78 -6.25 10.79 3.66
N GLY A 79 -7.35 10.05 3.63
CA GLY A 79 -8.61 10.36 4.31
C GLY A 79 -8.44 10.60 5.81
N ARG A 80 -9.29 11.49 6.36
CA ARG A 80 -9.32 11.82 7.79
C ARG A 80 -10.77 11.75 8.31
N PRO A 81 -11.07 10.91 9.31
CA PRO A 81 -10.18 9.91 9.90
C PRO A 81 -9.72 8.85 8.88
N PRO A 82 -8.56 8.17 9.10
CA PRO A 82 -8.14 7.09 8.22
C PRO A 82 -9.21 6.00 8.14
N PRO A 83 -9.57 5.53 6.93
CA PRO A 83 -10.49 4.40 6.78
C PRO A 83 -9.94 3.10 7.37
N ASP A 84 -10.83 2.17 7.77
CA ASP A 84 -10.46 0.92 8.47
C ASP A 84 -9.53 0.00 7.66
N ASP A 85 -9.59 0.09 6.33
CA ASP A 85 -8.73 -0.69 5.43
C ASP A 85 -7.30 -0.14 5.33
N VAL A 86 -7.06 1.08 5.81
CA VAL A 86 -5.73 1.71 5.88
C VAL A 86 -4.99 1.27 7.14
N ILE A 87 -3.81 0.69 6.96
CA ILE A 87 -2.89 0.39 8.07
C ILE A 87 -2.17 1.69 8.43
N VAL A 88 -2.44 2.24 9.60
CA VAL A 88 -1.77 3.43 10.13
C VAL A 88 -0.52 3.01 10.91
N ILE A 89 0.64 3.51 10.52
CA ILE A 89 1.91 3.27 11.20
C ILE A 89 2.14 4.45 12.15
N ASP A 90 1.85 4.23 13.42
CA ASP A 90 2.06 5.23 14.44
C ASP A 90 3.57 5.37 14.66
N ALA A 91 4.10 6.54 14.33
CA ALA A 91 5.34 6.96 14.97
C ALA A 91 4.94 7.34 16.38
N GLU A 92 5.20 6.47 17.36
CA GLU A 92 5.36 6.94 18.73
C GLU A 92 6.28 8.16 18.67
N HIS A 93 5.77 9.29 19.16
CA HIS A 93 6.51 10.55 19.23
C HIS A 93 7.51 10.49 20.36
#